data_AF-A0A377HND2-F1
#
_entry.id   AF-A0A377HND2-F1
#
_cell.length_a   1.000
_cell.length_b   1.000
_cell.length_c   1.000
_cell.angle_alpha   90.00
_cell.angle_beta   90.00
_cell.angle_gamma   90.00
#
_symmetry.space_group_name_H-M   'P 1'
#
loop_
_entity.id
_entity.type
_entity.pdbx_description
1 polymer ?
#
loop_
_entity_poly.entity_id
_entity_poly.type
_entity_poly.pdbx_seq_one_letter_code
_entity_poly.pdbx_strand_id
1 'polypeptide(L)'
;MNEIKQTSVVVDVSHLSPDGWWLGNETQHVAKGTALGSDYTETLYIPSADGLTARFDRDSQTWSEEIEDRTATPYYSIEGGEYRLATPDSSVPAGMVITPPPNHDPSTQTVLYDKDQWQIFDIKIGQSYWDQSGREYIVSDYYFELPDECTWEHPPATRENYAVRLVQGKWEEVEDHRGKEIFNKAECLQVELVEGLGPIKDGWTLTAPPTPFHEYINGTWQPSTDRVKKAKREEINAWRVAMENDAEATVTANDSLWDAGPEARMRIDSTILAGVMPPYWTDANNQDHNGMTIDELKQVKAAINLQGFVIHDKQRKMKQEVDNLESFEAVLAFNVEQQTV
;
A
#
# COMPACT_ATOMS: atom_id res chain seq x y z
N MET A 1 0.92 23.53 74.54
CA MET A 1 1.94 24.60 74.37
C MET A 1 2.88 24.55 75.57
N ASN A 2 4.20 24.67 75.36
CA ASN A 2 5.19 24.55 76.43
C ASN A 2 5.11 25.69 77.45
N GLU A 3 5.28 25.39 78.73
CA GLU A 3 5.15 26.36 79.81
C GLU A 3 6.41 27.23 79.99
N ILE A 4 6.22 28.50 80.40
CA ILE A 4 7.33 29.41 80.73
C ILE A 4 7.96 29.01 82.06
N LYS A 5 9.28 28.81 82.08
CA LYS A 5 10.03 28.43 83.28
C LYS A 5 10.34 29.64 84.16
N GLN A 6 10.08 29.52 85.46
CA GLN A 6 10.29 30.60 86.45
C GLN A 6 11.74 30.71 86.97
N THR A 7 12.58 29.72 86.63
CA THR A 7 14.01 29.63 86.93
C THR A 7 14.74 29.01 85.75
N SER A 8 16.04 29.25 85.60
CA SER A 8 16.83 28.54 84.58
C SER A 8 16.97 27.07 84.97
N VAL A 9 16.64 26.18 84.05
CA VAL A 9 16.61 24.72 84.29
C VAL A 9 17.19 23.97 83.08
N VAL A 10 17.74 22.79 83.34
CA VAL A 10 18.06 21.80 82.31
C VAL A 10 16.96 20.74 82.36
N VAL A 11 16.36 20.44 81.22
CA VAL A 11 15.26 19.48 81.09
C VAL A 11 15.61 18.43 80.03
N ASP A 12 15.26 17.18 80.29
CA ASP A 12 15.26 16.14 79.27
C ASP A 12 14.04 16.34 78.38
N VAL A 13 14.26 16.32 77.07
CA VAL A 13 13.22 16.60 76.07
C VAL A 13 13.28 15.60 74.92
N SER A 14 12.14 15.41 74.28
CA SER A 14 12.06 14.82 72.95
C SER A 14 12.12 15.93 71.90
N HIS A 15 13.03 15.80 70.94
CA HIS A 15 13.13 16.66 69.76
C HIS A 15 12.15 16.16 68.71
N LEU A 16 11.42 17.09 68.11
CA LEU A 16 10.34 16.87 67.17
C LEU A 16 10.65 17.53 65.83
N SER A 17 10.26 16.86 64.74
CA SER A 17 10.19 17.49 63.42
C SER A 17 9.12 18.60 63.40
N PRO A 18 9.09 19.46 62.36
CA PRO A 18 8.01 20.43 62.18
C PRO A 18 6.62 19.79 62.23
N ASP A 19 6.48 18.56 61.71
CA ASP A 19 5.22 17.80 61.72
C ASP A 19 4.98 17.01 63.02
N GLY A 20 5.88 17.10 63.99
CA GLY A 20 5.73 16.50 65.32
C GLY A 20 6.31 15.10 65.47
N TRP A 21 7.03 14.58 64.46
CA TRP A 21 7.67 13.26 64.55
C TRP A 21 8.88 13.28 65.48
N TRP A 22 9.03 12.25 66.31
CA TRP A 22 10.18 12.11 67.19
C TRP A 22 11.50 11.97 66.40
N LEU A 23 12.49 12.79 66.72
CA LEU A 23 13.83 12.81 66.10
C LEU A 23 14.95 12.35 67.05
N GLY A 24 14.61 12.10 68.33
CA GLY A 24 15.58 11.77 69.36
C GLY A 24 15.27 12.43 70.69
N ASN A 25 15.94 11.98 71.75
CA ASN A 25 15.90 12.63 73.06
C ASN A 25 17.23 13.33 73.35
N GLU A 26 17.15 14.50 73.97
CA GLU A 26 18.31 15.31 74.32
C GLU A 26 18.05 16.18 75.56
N THR A 27 19.09 16.79 76.11
CA THR A 27 18.99 17.74 77.23
C THR A 27 18.99 19.17 76.69
N GLN A 28 18.01 19.98 77.09
CA GLN A 28 17.91 21.39 76.70
C GLN A 28 17.97 22.31 77.92
N HIS A 29 18.66 23.44 77.79
CA HIS A 29 18.72 24.47 78.83
C HIS A 29 17.70 25.58 78.53
N VAL A 30 16.72 25.76 79.42
CA VAL A 30 15.68 26.79 79.30
C VAL A 30 15.96 27.90 80.29
N ALA A 31 16.15 29.12 79.79
CA ALA A 31 16.44 30.28 80.63
C ALA A 31 15.19 30.74 81.40
N LYS A 32 15.41 31.30 82.60
CA LYS A 32 14.35 31.94 83.39
C LYS A 32 13.56 32.95 82.54
N GLY A 33 12.23 32.83 82.54
CA GLY A 33 11.31 33.71 81.81
C GLY A 33 11.09 33.32 80.34
N THR A 34 11.63 32.19 79.88
CA THR A 34 11.43 31.64 78.53
C THR A 34 10.73 30.29 78.58
N ALA A 35 10.22 29.84 77.43
CA ALA A 35 9.66 28.51 77.25
C ALA A 35 10.51 27.73 76.24
N LEU A 36 10.38 26.41 76.29
CA LEU A 36 10.98 25.51 75.32
C LEU A 36 10.38 25.73 73.93
N GLY A 37 11.23 25.66 72.88
CA GLY A 37 10.80 25.78 71.48
C GLY A 37 9.74 24.74 71.07
N SER A 38 8.97 25.03 70.02
CA SER A 38 7.89 24.14 69.53
C SER A 38 8.38 22.84 68.88
N ASP A 39 9.67 22.79 68.61
CA ASP A 39 10.49 21.65 68.17
C ASP A 39 10.83 20.69 69.31
N TYR A 40 10.44 20.96 70.56
CA TYR A 40 10.67 20.04 71.67
C TYR A 40 9.45 19.88 72.58
N THR A 41 9.41 18.77 73.31
CA THR A 41 8.44 18.49 74.37
C THR A 41 9.14 17.85 75.58
N GLU A 42 8.71 18.22 76.79
CA GLU A 42 9.11 17.54 78.04
C GLU A 42 8.37 16.21 78.25
N THR A 43 7.35 15.92 77.44
CA THR A 43 6.69 14.61 77.42
C THR A 43 7.55 13.63 76.65
N LEU A 44 8.45 12.94 77.33
CA LEU A 44 9.40 12.04 76.70
C LEU A 44 8.72 10.89 75.98
N TYR A 45 9.12 10.65 74.74
CA TYR A 45 8.91 9.39 74.05
C TYR A 45 10.13 8.49 74.21
N ILE A 46 9.87 7.22 74.52
CA ILE A 46 10.89 6.17 74.58
C ILE A 46 10.38 5.07 73.66
N PRO A 47 11.02 4.83 72.51
CA PRO A 47 10.57 3.79 71.59
C PRO A 47 10.70 2.42 72.27
N SER A 48 9.74 1.53 72.02
CA SER A 48 9.74 0.19 72.60
C SER A 48 10.80 -0.74 71.97
N ALA A 49 11.26 -0.40 70.75
CA ALA A 49 12.35 -1.05 70.04
C ALA A 49 13.02 -0.08 69.06
N ASP A 50 14.23 -0.42 68.60
CA ASP A 50 14.93 0.33 67.56
C ASP A 50 14.10 0.37 66.26
N GLY A 51 14.04 1.53 65.60
CA GLY A 51 13.30 1.73 64.36
C GLY A 51 11.82 2.09 64.53
N LEU A 52 11.36 2.35 65.76
CA LEU A 52 9.99 2.82 66.03
C LEU A 52 9.96 4.32 66.31
N THR A 53 8.87 4.97 65.92
CA THR A 53 8.62 6.40 66.14
C THR A 53 7.15 6.68 66.46
N ALA A 54 6.89 7.87 66.97
CA ALA A 54 5.54 8.35 67.22
C ALA A 54 5.47 9.84 66.88
N ARG A 55 4.25 10.33 66.63
CA ARG A 55 3.98 11.75 66.37
C ARG A 55 3.39 12.39 67.61
N PHE A 56 3.99 13.49 68.06
CA PHE A 56 3.48 14.27 69.17
C PHE A 56 2.41 15.26 68.69
N ASP A 57 1.20 15.12 69.22
CA ASP A 57 0.12 16.07 69.00
C ASP A 57 0.26 17.23 69.98
N ARG A 58 0.54 18.43 69.44
CA ARG A 58 0.86 19.62 70.25
C ARG A 58 -0.34 20.23 70.96
N ASP A 59 -1.56 19.93 70.51
CA ASP A 59 -2.80 20.47 71.06
C ASP A 59 -3.29 19.63 72.25
N SER A 60 -3.29 18.31 72.09
CA SER A 60 -3.62 17.34 73.14
C SER A 60 -2.46 17.04 74.08
N GLN A 61 -1.22 17.37 73.69
CA GLN A 61 0.02 17.04 74.38
C GLN A 61 0.20 15.53 74.63
N THR A 62 -0.17 14.72 73.64
CA THR A 62 -0.05 13.26 73.70
C THR A 62 0.72 12.71 72.50
N TRP A 63 1.36 11.56 72.68
CA TRP A 63 1.96 10.80 71.60
C TRP A 63 0.90 9.97 70.89
N SER A 64 1.00 9.85 69.58
CA SER A 64 0.24 8.88 68.79
C SER A 64 0.57 7.45 69.21
N GLU A 65 -0.17 6.49 68.66
CA GLU A 65 0.29 5.11 68.64
C GLU A 65 1.67 5.01 67.98
N GLU A 66 2.49 4.10 68.50
CA GLU A 66 3.83 3.82 68.01
C GLU A 66 3.74 3.10 66.66
N ILE A 67 4.57 3.54 65.71
CA ILE A 67 4.65 2.98 64.36
C ILE A 67 6.11 2.69 63.98
N GLU A 68 6.30 1.85 62.97
CA GLU A 68 7.60 1.68 62.34
C GLU A 68 8.02 2.98 61.63
N ASP A 69 9.26 3.42 61.86
CA ASP A 69 9.84 4.53 61.12
C ASP A 69 10.21 4.08 59.71
N ARG A 70 9.30 4.31 58.76
CA ARG A 70 9.50 4.00 57.35
C ARG A 70 10.21 5.11 56.60
N THR A 71 10.68 6.16 57.27
CA THR A 71 11.45 7.23 56.64
C THR A 71 12.66 6.62 55.92
N ALA A 72 12.99 7.18 54.76
CA ALA A 72 14.07 6.69 53.91
C ALA A 72 13.87 5.27 53.31
N THR A 73 12.73 4.60 53.53
CA THR A 73 12.41 3.32 52.86
C THR A 73 12.40 3.54 51.34
N PRO A 74 13.19 2.78 50.56
CA PRO A 74 13.26 2.95 49.12
C PRO A 74 11.99 2.46 48.43
N TYR A 75 11.62 3.14 47.35
CA TYR A 75 10.65 2.69 46.36
C TYR A 75 11.11 3.18 44.98
N TYR A 76 10.57 2.61 43.91
CA TYR A 76 11.08 2.77 42.55
C TYR A 76 9.97 3.18 41.58
N SER A 77 10.29 4.01 40.58
CA SER A 77 9.42 4.15 39.40
C SER A 77 9.46 2.88 38.57
N ILE A 78 8.51 2.72 37.63
CA ILE A 78 8.50 1.56 36.74
C ILE A 78 9.74 1.51 35.83
N GLU A 79 10.43 2.62 35.61
CA GLU A 79 11.69 2.72 34.85
C GLU A 79 12.94 2.55 35.72
N GLY A 80 12.79 2.17 37.00
CA GLY A 80 13.91 1.90 37.90
C GLY A 80 14.49 3.13 38.63
N GLY A 81 13.85 4.30 38.56
CA GLY A 81 14.27 5.47 39.32
C GLY A 81 14.05 5.27 40.82
N GLU A 82 15.08 5.45 41.65
CA GLU A 82 14.99 5.28 43.12
C GLU A 82 14.48 6.55 43.82
N TYR A 83 13.53 6.36 44.74
CA TYR A 83 12.96 7.37 45.62
C TYR A 83 12.89 6.85 47.06
N ARG A 84 12.59 7.75 48.00
CA ARG A 84 12.52 7.42 49.43
C ARG A 84 11.32 8.08 50.10
N LEU A 85 10.70 7.39 51.06
CA LEU A 85 9.60 7.96 51.85
C LEU A 85 10.11 9.12 52.71
N ALA A 86 9.37 10.23 52.70
CA ALA A 86 9.75 11.46 53.37
C ALA A 86 9.32 11.51 54.85
N THR A 87 8.25 10.79 55.21
CA THR A 87 7.74 10.72 56.60
C THR A 87 7.54 9.27 57.03
N PRO A 88 7.58 9.00 58.35
CA PRO A 88 7.39 7.66 58.91
C PRO A 88 6.08 6.96 58.53
N ASP A 89 4.99 7.73 58.41
CA ASP A 89 3.63 7.24 58.16
C ASP A 89 3.23 7.24 56.67
N SER A 90 4.12 7.69 55.78
CA SER A 90 3.84 7.73 54.36
C SER A 90 3.68 6.33 53.76
N SER A 91 2.75 6.20 52.82
CA SER A 91 2.63 5.01 51.98
C SER A 91 3.34 5.21 50.64
N VAL A 92 3.75 4.10 50.03
CA VAL A 92 4.33 4.14 48.69
C VAL A 92 3.25 4.63 47.72
N PRO A 93 3.53 5.65 46.88
CA PRO A 93 2.55 6.17 45.93
C PRO A 93 2.01 5.08 44.99
N ALA A 94 0.76 5.23 44.56
CA ALA A 94 0.16 4.30 43.60
C ALA A 94 0.94 4.29 42.28
N GLY A 95 1.21 3.09 41.74
CA GLY A 95 1.98 2.89 40.51
C GLY A 95 3.50 2.78 40.70
N MET A 96 3.99 2.88 41.94
CA MET A 96 5.41 2.66 42.27
C MET A 96 5.68 1.22 42.70
N VAL A 97 6.94 0.82 42.61
CA VAL A 97 7.43 -0.52 42.87
C VAL A 97 8.25 -0.54 44.16
N ILE A 98 8.05 -1.55 45.02
CA ILE A 98 8.78 -1.66 46.30
C ILE A 98 10.00 -2.59 46.23
N THR A 99 10.07 -3.42 45.20
CA THR A 99 11.21 -4.29 44.94
C THR A 99 12.24 -3.57 44.08
N PRO A 100 13.54 -3.61 44.43
CA PRO A 100 14.58 -2.97 43.64
C PRO A 100 14.69 -3.58 42.24
N PRO A 101 15.06 -2.77 41.23
CA PRO A 101 15.38 -3.30 39.91
C PRO A 101 16.58 -4.26 39.99
N PRO A 102 16.67 -5.26 39.08
CA PRO A 102 17.82 -6.12 38.94
C PRO A 102 19.10 -5.32 38.67
N ASN A 103 20.24 -5.88 39.07
CA ASN A 103 21.54 -5.33 38.70
C ASN A 103 21.73 -5.37 37.17
N HIS A 104 22.08 -4.24 36.57
CA HIS A 104 22.25 -4.07 35.13
C HIS A 104 23.32 -3.00 34.85
N ASP A 105 23.82 -2.93 33.63
CA ASP A 105 24.74 -1.86 33.21
C ASP A 105 23.94 -0.68 32.61
N PRO A 106 23.81 0.46 33.32
CA PRO A 106 22.99 1.58 32.85
C PRO A 106 23.55 2.29 31.59
N SER A 107 24.78 1.96 31.16
CA SER A 107 25.34 2.48 29.91
C SER A 107 24.90 1.69 28.67
N THR A 108 24.48 0.44 28.86
CA THR A 108 24.10 -0.46 27.76
C THR A 108 22.72 -1.09 27.95
N GLN A 109 22.09 -0.93 29.11
CA GLN A 109 20.83 -1.57 29.49
C GLN A 109 19.91 -0.60 30.22
N THR A 110 18.61 -0.88 30.16
CA THR A 110 17.56 -0.20 30.92
C THR A 110 16.65 -1.24 31.56
N VAL A 111 15.77 -0.81 32.46
CA VAL A 111 14.82 -1.67 33.15
C VAL A 111 13.40 -1.12 33.05
N LEU A 112 12.43 -2.02 32.94
CA LEU A 112 11.01 -1.70 33.02
C LEU A 112 10.32 -2.70 33.92
N TYR A 113 9.46 -2.20 34.81
CA TYR A 113 8.57 -3.02 35.61
C TYR A 113 7.23 -3.17 34.88
N ASP A 114 6.95 -4.39 34.41
CA ASP A 114 5.69 -4.74 33.75
C ASP A 114 5.24 -6.13 34.21
N LYS A 115 3.92 -6.35 34.27
CA LYS A 115 3.30 -7.64 34.69
C LYS A 115 3.90 -8.21 35.98
N ASP A 116 4.03 -7.34 36.98
CA ASP A 116 4.56 -7.65 38.31
C ASP A 116 6.00 -8.19 38.33
N GLN A 117 6.80 -7.90 37.29
CA GLN A 117 8.20 -8.32 37.20
C GLN A 117 9.08 -7.24 36.57
N TRP A 118 10.34 -7.19 37.01
CA TRP A 118 11.37 -6.40 36.35
C TRP A 118 11.90 -7.12 35.11
N GLN A 119 12.01 -6.38 34.02
CA GLN A 119 12.63 -6.82 32.78
C GLN A 119 13.83 -5.93 32.46
N ILE A 120 14.91 -6.53 31.94
CA ILE A 120 16.11 -5.82 31.50
C ILE A 120 16.09 -5.79 29.97
N PHE A 121 16.29 -4.61 29.40
CA PHE A 121 16.39 -4.39 27.96
C PHE A 121 17.78 -3.88 27.61
N ASP A 122 18.35 -4.36 26.52
CA ASP A 122 19.54 -3.75 25.94
C ASP A 122 19.16 -2.42 25.25
N ILE A 123 19.95 -1.37 25.49
CA ILE A 123 19.79 -0.09 24.80
C ILE A 123 20.28 -0.24 23.36
N LYS A 124 19.34 -0.36 22.43
CA LYS A 124 19.60 -0.51 20.98
C LYS A 124 19.22 0.72 20.16
N ILE A 125 18.94 1.87 20.81
CA ILE A 125 18.56 3.12 20.13
C ILE A 125 19.54 3.44 19.00
N GLY A 126 19.00 3.68 17.80
CA GLY A 126 19.80 3.97 16.61
C GLY A 126 20.32 2.74 15.86
N GLN A 127 20.15 1.52 16.38
CA GLN A 127 20.47 0.29 15.66
C GLN A 127 19.41 0.01 14.59
N SER A 128 19.86 -0.37 13.39
CA SER A 128 18.96 -0.79 12.32
C SER A 128 18.44 -2.21 12.51
N TYR A 129 17.22 -2.45 12.07
CA TYR A 129 16.61 -3.77 11.88
C TYR A 129 15.81 -3.78 10.58
N TRP A 130 15.54 -4.96 10.04
CA TRP A 130 14.84 -5.12 8.77
C TRP A 130 13.60 -5.99 8.89
N ASP A 131 12.55 -5.63 8.17
CA ASP A 131 11.36 -6.46 8.03
C ASP A 131 11.54 -7.58 6.98
N GLN A 132 10.51 -8.40 6.81
CA GLN A 132 10.52 -9.51 5.86
C GLN A 132 10.75 -9.12 4.39
N SER A 133 10.51 -7.85 4.03
CA SER A 133 10.70 -7.32 2.67
C SER A 133 12.06 -6.67 2.45
N GLY A 134 12.92 -6.65 3.48
CA GLY A 134 14.21 -5.96 3.44
C GLY A 134 14.10 -4.45 3.69
N ARG A 135 12.97 -3.96 4.22
CA ARG A 135 12.82 -2.55 4.56
C ARG A 135 13.54 -2.27 5.88
N GLU A 136 14.38 -1.25 5.86
CA GLU A 136 15.12 -0.80 7.05
C GLU A 136 14.25 0.04 7.98
N TYR A 137 14.43 -0.22 9.27
CA TYR A 137 13.88 0.53 10.39
C TYR A 137 14.98 0.79 11.41
N ILE A 138 14.78 1.79 12.27
CA ILE A 138 15.72 2.18 13.32
C ILE A 138 15.02 2.06 14.66
N VAL A 139 15.69 1.45 15.64
CA VAL A 139 15.19 1.39 17.01
C VAL A 139 15.12 2.80 17.61
N SER A 140 13.93 3.18 18.08
CA SER A 140 13.68 4.51 18.69
C SER A 140 13.14 4.43 20.13
N ASP A 141 12.99 3.23 20.68
CA ASP A 141 12.49 3.00 22.05
C ASP A 141 13.54 2.30 22.90
N TYR A 142 13.64 2.68 24.18
CA TYR A 142 14.53 2.07 25.16
C TYR A 142 14.09 0.66 25.55
N TYR A 143 12.78 0.39 25.47
CA TYR A 143 12.17 -0.89 25.83
C TYR A 143 11.82 -1.70 24.56
N PHE A 144 12.77 -1.82 23.64
CA PHE A 144 12.54 -2.41 22.33
C PHE A 144 12.83 -3.91 22.32
N GLU A 145 11.84 -4.69 21.90
CA GLU A 145 11.99 -6.08 21.48
C GLU A 145 11.89 -6.17 19.97
N LEU A 146 12.72 -7.01 19.36
CA LEU A 146 12.65 -7.24 17.92
C LEU A 146 11.29 -7.90 17.59
N PRO A 147 10.46 -7.29 16.73
CA PRO A 147 9.19 -7.89 16.34
C PRO A 147 9.38 -9.24 15.62
N ASP A 148 8.33 -10.05 15.63
CA ASP A 148 8.27 -11.24 14.79
C ASP A 148 8.47 -10.86 13.31
N GLU A 149 9.08 -11.76 12.54
CA GLU A 149 9.39 -11.56 11.11
C GLU A 149 10.38 -10.41 10.81
N CYS A 150 11.06 -9.87 11.82
CA CYS A 150 12.17 -8.95 11.67
C CYS A 150 13.53 -9.63 11.95
N THR A 151 14.61 -9.00 11.50
CA THR A 151 15.98 -9.45 11.80
C THR A 151 16.93 -8.28 12.03
N TRP A 152 17.97 -8.53 12.83
CA TRP A 152 19.15 -7.66 12.93
C TRP A 152 20.16 -7.88 11.80
N GLU A 153 19.98 -8.96 11.02
CA GLU A 153 20.87 -9.28 9.90
C GLU A 153 20.54 -8.43 8.69
N HIS A 154 21.53 -7.68 8.22
CA HIS A 154 21.40 -6.86 7.02
C HIS A 154 21.04 -7.72 5.79
N PRO A 155 20.06 -7.31 4.95
CA PRO A 155 19.70 -8.03 3.73
C PRO A 155 20.89 -8.14 2.78
N PRO A 156 21.10 -9.30 2.11
CA PRO A 156 22.19 -9.41 1.14
C PRO A 156 21.94 -8.51 -0.07
N ALA A 157 23.01 -8.16 -0.78
CA ALA A 157 22.90 -7.38 -2.00
C ALA A 157 22.10 -8.15 -3.07
N THR A 158 21.10 -7.49 -3.65
CA THR A 158 20.24 -8.07 -4.69
C THR A 158 20.91 -8.02 -6.05
N ARG A 159 20.61 -9.03 -6.88
CA ARG A 159 20.97 -9.05 -8.31
C ARG A 159 19.81 -8.50 -9.14
N GLU A 160 20.09 -8.18 -10.40
CA GLU A 160 19.06 -7.75 -11.34
C GLU A 160 17.92 -8.80 -11.44
N ASN A 161 16.66 -8.36 -11.32
CA ASN A 161 15.46 -9.21 -11.34
C ASN A 161 15.30 -10.16 -10.15
N TYR A 162 15.99 -9.89 -9.04
CA TYR A 162 15.80 -10.60 -7.79
C TYR A 162 15.65 -9.60 -6.63
N ALA A 163 14.80 -9.96 -5.69
CA ALA A 163 14.70 -9.34 -4.39
C ALA A 163 15.10 -10.35 -3.31
N VAL A 164 15.19 -9.89 -2.07
CA VAL A 164 15.40 -10.75 -0.90
C VAL A 164 14.14 -10.74 -0.06
N ARG A 165 13.84 -11.87 0.56
CA ARG A 165 12.75 -12.01 1.51
C ARG A 165 13.23 -12.77 2.73
N LEU A 166 12.86 -12.32 3.92
CA LEU A 166 13.14 -13.04 5.15
C LEU A 166 12.15 -14.18 5.29
N VAL A 167 12.64 -15.42 5.31
CA VAL A 167 11.83 -16.62 5.51
C VAL A 167 12.44 -17.38 6.68
N GLN A 168 11.67 -17.55 7.75
CA GLN A 168 12.11 -18.26 8.97
C GLN A 168 13.44 -17.74 9.53
N GLY A 169 13.62 -16.41 9.53
CA GLY A 169 14.81 -15.75 10.06
C GLY A 169 16.04 -15.82 9.15
N LYS A 170 15.90 -16.26 7.89
CA LYS A 170 16.99 -16.29 6.91
C LYS A 170 16.60 -15.57 5.63
N TRP A 171 17.55 -14.85 5.05
CA TRP A 171 17.35 -14.20 3.76
C TRP A 171 17.36 -15.23 2.63
N GLU A 172 16.27 -15.25 1.87
CA GLU A 172 16.14 -16.02 0.63
C GLU A 172 16.07 -15.07 -0.57
N GLU A 173 16.74 -15.44 -1.66
CA GLU A 173 16.65 -14.74 -2.93
C GLU A 173 15.38 -15.19 -3.66
N VAL A 174 14.56 -14.24 -4.11
CA VAL A 174 13.28 -14.48 -4.78
C VAL A 174 13.25 -13.67 -6.06
N GLU A 175 12.75 -14.25 -7.15
CA GLU A 175 12.58 -13.52 -8.41
C GLU A 175 11.72 -12.26 -8.21
N ASP A 176 12.15 -11.16 -8.81
CA ASP A 176 11.45 -9.88 -8.78
C ASP A 176 11.25 -9.37 -10.21
N HIS A 177 10.04 -9.61 -10.71
CA HIS A 177 9.59 -9.08 -11.99
C HIS A 177 8.55 -7.98 -11.81
N ARG A 178 8.38 -7.44 -10.60
CA ARG A 178 7.33 -6.45 -10.31
C ARG A 178 7.41 -5.24 -11.23
N GLY A 179 6.25 -4.79 -11.68
CA GLY A 179 6.12 -3.68 -12.63
C GLY A 179 6.47 -4.04 -14.08
N LYS A 180 6.94 -5.25 -14.37
CA LYS A 180 7.13 -5.71 -15.75
C LYS A 180 5.83 -6.25 -16.33
N GLU A 181 5.68 -6.06 -17.64
CA GLU A 181 4.62 -6.68 -18.42
C GLU A 181 4.94 -8.16 -18.69
N ILE A 182 3.92 -8.99 -18.56
CA ILE A 182 3.92 -10.39 -18.97
C ILE A 182 2.82 -10.61 -20.01
N PHE A 183 3.08 -11.52 -20.95
CA PHE A 183 2.25 -11.80 -22.10
C PHE A 183 1.73 -13.25 -22.04
N ASN A 184 0.44 -13.45 -22.31
CA ASN A 184 -0.15 -14.78 -22.31
C ASN A 184 0.32 -15.57 -23.54
N LYS A 185 0.87 -16.78 -23.32
CA LYS A 185 1.41 -17.66 -24.38
C LYS A 185 0.34 -18.13 -25.38
N ALA A 186 -0.91 -18.30 -24.94
CA ALA A 186 -2.03 -18.71 -25.79
C ALA A 186 -2.68 -17.50 -26.49
N GLU A 187 -2.86 -16.40 -25.74
CA GLU A 187 -3.52 -15.18 -26.20
C GLU A 187 -2.56 -14.00 -26.23
N CYS A 188 -1.81 -13.86 -27.33
CA CYS A 188 -0.70 -12.92 -27.44
C CYS A 188 -1.05 -11.43 -27.21
N LEU A 189 -2.32 -11.05 -27.28
CA LEU A 189 -2.80 -9.69 -27.02
C LEU A 189 -3.12 -9.44 -25.54
N GLN A 190 -3.15 -10.49 -24.72
CA GLN A 190 -3.41 -10.37 -23.29
C GLN A 190 -2.11 -10.04 -22.55
N VAL A 191 -2.13 -8.92 -21.84
CA VAL A 191 -1.00 -8.37 -21.09
C VAL A 191 -1.41 -8.15 -19.64
N GLU A 192 -0.52 -8.45 -18.71
CA GLU A 192 -0.67 -8.16 -17.29
C GLU A 192 0.62 -7.62 -16.69
N LEU A 193 0.52 -6.85 -15.61
CA LEU A 193 1.67 -6.41 -14.82
C LEU A 193 1.91 -7.38 -13.67
N VAL A 194 3.18 -7.67 -13.40
CA VAL A 194 3.54 -8.44 -12.21
C VAL A 194 3.45 -7.53 -10.98
N GLU A 195 2.65 -7.90 -9.99
CA GLU A 195 2.47 -7.13 -8.76
C GLU A 195 3.25 -7.71 -7.57
N GLY A 196 3.46 -9.02 -7.56
CA GLY A 196 4.07 -9.76 -6.46
C GLY A 196 5.51 -10.22 -6.73
N LEU A 197 6.20 -10.56 -5.65
CA LEU A 197 7.47 -11.29 -5.71
C LEU A 197 7.25 -12.76 -6.08
N GLY A 198 8.22 -13.35 -6.77
CA GLY A 198 8.22 -14.73 -7.19
C GLY A 198 8.30 -14.90 -8.71
N PRO A 199 8.29 -16.17 -9.18
CA PRO A 199 8.25 -16.46 -10.60
C PRO A 199 6.97 -15.91 -11.23
N ILE A 200 7.04 -15.53 -12.50
CA ILE A 200 5.85 -15.19 -13.27
C ILE A 200 4.91 -16.40 -13.35
N LYS A 201 3.61 -16.15 -13.42
CA LYS A 201 2.59 -17.22 -13.47
C LYS A 201 2.75 -18.14 -14.70
N ASP A 202 2.39 -19.40 -14.51
CA ASP A 202 2.39 -20.40 -15.57
C ASP A 202 1.51 -20.01 -16.75
N GLY A 203 1.97 -20.31 -17.96
CA GLY A 203 1.30 -19.90 -19.20
C GLY A 203 1.66 -18.49 -19.68
N TRP A 204 2.56 -17.77 -19.00
CA TRP A 204 2.97 -16.41 -19.35
C TRP A 204 4.47 -16.29 -19.60
N THR A 205 4.87 -15.24 -20.32
CA THR A 205 6.27 -14.93 -20.68
C THR A 205 6.56 -13.44 -20.50
N LEU A 206 7.80 -13.08 -20.17
CA LEU A 206 8.27 -11.69 -20.09
C LEU A 206 8.62 -11.10 -21.47
N THR A 207 8.67 -11.93 -22.50
CA THR A 207 8.98 -11.50 -23.87
C THR A 207 7.70 -11.08 -24.57
N ALA A 208 7.63 -9.85 -25.07
CA ALA A 208 6.52 -9.39 -25.88
C ALA A 208 6.47 -10.14 -27.23
N PRO A 209 5.26 -10.46 -27.75
CA PRO A 209 5.13 -10.95 -29.12
C PRO A 209 5.53 -9.83 -30.09
N PRO A 210 6.32 -10.13 -31.15
CA PRO A 210 6.71 -9.10 -32.13
C PRO A 210 5.51 -8.48 -32.86
N THR A 211 4.47 -9.27 -33.12
CA THR A 211 3.19 -8.82 -33.70
C THR A 211 2.02 -9.64 -33.14
N PRO A 212 0.76 -9.18 -33.28
CA PRO A 212 -0.44 -9.94 -32.91
C PRO A 212 -0.63 -11.27 -33.65
N PHE A 213 0.19 -11.53 -34.66
CA PHE A 213 0.11 -12.72 -35.50
C PHE A 213 1.17 -13.77 -35.13
N HIS A 214 1.77 -13.67 -33.95
CA HIS A 214 2.70 -14.67 -33.43
C HIS A 214 2.02 -15.66 -32.48
N GLU A 215 2.58 -16.86 -32.39
CA GLU A 215 2.19 -17.95 -31.50
C GLU A 215 3.37 -18.37 -30.65
N TYR A 216 3.12 -18.68 -29.37
CA TYR A 216 4.19 -19.11 -28.48
C TYR A 216 4.39 -20.62 -28.58
N ILE A 217 5.44 -21.05 -29.28
CA ILE A 217 5.72 -22.44 -29.60
C ILE A 217 7.17 -22.76 -29.22
N ASN A 218 7.37 -23.84 -28.47
CA ASN A 218 8.70 -24.32 -28.03
C ASN A 218 9.54 -23.26 -27.30
N GLY A 219 8.90 -22.44 -26.46
CA GLY A 219 9.58 -21.45 -25.63
C GLY A 219 9.90 -20.12 -26.30
N THR A 220 9.43 -19.88 -27.53
CA THR A 220 9.62 -18.60 -28.23
C THR A 220 8.40 -18.22 -29.06
N TRP A 221 8.29 -16.93 -29.39
CA TRP A 221 7.29 -16.42 -30.34
C TRP A 221 7.68 -16.82 -31.76
N GLN A 222 6.78 -17.49 -32.46
CA GLN A 222 6.93 -17.85 -33.87
C GLN A 222 5.83 -17.19 -34.70
N PRO A 223 6.14 -16.70 -35.91
CA PRO A 223 5.14 -16.10 -36.79
C PRO A 223 4.09 -17.14 -37.21
N SER A 224 2.81 -16.78 -37.12
CA SER A 224 1.69 -17.62 -37.55
C SER A 224 1.10 -17.09 -38.86
N THR A 225 1.43 -17.77 -39.96
CA THR A 225 0.89 -17.49 -41.29
C THR A 225 -0.65 -17.59 -41.29
N ASP A 226 -1.22 -18.51 -40.53
CA ASP A 226 -2.66 -18.70 -40.45
C ASP A 226 -3.37 -17.52 -39.77
N ARG A 227 -2.80 -16.99 -38.67
CA ARG A 227 -3.35 -15.81 -37.99
C ARG A 227 -3.35 -14.59 -38.90
N VAL A 228 -2.25 -14.32 -39.59
CA VAL A 228 -2.16 -13.16 -40.50
C VAL A 228 -3.06 -13.34 -41.74
N LYS A 229 -3.18 -14.56 -42.30
CA LYS A 229 -4.13 -14.85 -43.39
C LYS A 229 -5.58 -14.61 -42.97
N LYS A 230 -5.95 -15.05 -41.76
CA LYS A 230 -7.29 -14.80 -41.21
C LYS A 230 -7.57 -13.31 -41.09
N ALA A 231 -6.63 -12.55 -40.51
CA ALA A 231 -6.76 -11.09 -40.37
C ALA A 231 -6.90 -10.41 -41.74
N LYS A 232 -6.09 -10.80 -42.74
CA LYS A 232 -6.19 -10.28 -44.11
C LYS A 232 -7.51 -10.61 -44.79
N ARG A 233 -8.09 -11.79 -44.54
CA ARG A 233 -9.43 -12.14 -45.04
C ARG A 233 -10.52 -11.25 -44.42
N GLU A 234 -10.39 -10.90 -43.14
CA GLU A 234 -11.29 -9.96 -42.46
C GLU A 234 -11.15 -8.54 -43.04
N GLU A 235 -9.93 -8.08 -43.28
CA GLU A 235 -9.63 -6.80 -43.96
C GLU A 235 -10.25 -6.76 -45.38
N ILE A 236 -10.09 -7.83 -46.16
CA ILE A 236 -10.71 -7.96 -47.49
C ILE A 236 -12.25 -7.97 -47.42
N ASN A 237 -12.83 -8.57 -46.37
CA ASN A 237 -14.28 -8.52 -46.15
C ASN A 237 -14.74 -7.10 -45.83
N ALA A 238 -14.00 -6.37 -44.99
CA ALA A 238 -14.28 -4.99 -44.65
C ALA A 238 -14.16 -4.07 -45.89
N TRP A 239 -13.12 -4.26 -46.71
CA TRP A 239 -12.96 -3.56 -47.99
C TRP A 239 -14.17 -3.75 -48.91
N ARG A 240 -14.65 -4.99 -49.07
CA ARG A 240 -15.85 -5.26 -49.90
C ARG A 240 -17.06 -4.50 -49.37
N VAL A 241 -17.28 -4.54 -48.05
CA VAL A 241 -18.39 -3.84 -47.40
C VAL A 241 -18.28 -2.33 -47.65
N ALA A 242 -17.07 -1.76 -47.56
CA ALA A 242 -16.85 -0.34 -47.84
C ALA A 242 -17.17 0.00 -49.31
N MET A 243 -16.68 -0.77 -50.27
CA MET A 243 -16.93 -0.54 -51.71
C MET A 243 -18.41 -0.71 -52.09
N GLU A 244 -19.11 -1.69 -51.52
CA GLU A 244 -20.52 -1.91 -51.82
C GLU A 244 -21.44 -0.82 -51.25
N ASN A 245 -21.03 -0.18 -50.15
CA ASN A 245 -21.79 0.86 -49.45
C ASN A 245 -21.24 2.27 -49.69
N ASP A 246 -20.33 2.44 -50.64
CA ASP A 246 -19.83 3.75 -51.02
C ASP A 246 -20.96 4.61 -51.60
N ALA A 247 -21.27 5.71 -50.92
CA ALA A 247 -22.32 6.64 -51.31
C ALA A 247 -21.95 7.44 -52.58
N GLU A 248 -20.65 7.59 -52.85
CA GLU A 248 -20.11 8.31 -54.01
C GLU A 248 -19.83 7.39 -55.20
N ALA A 249 -20.17 6.10 -55.08
CA ALA A 249 -20.02 5.14 -56.17
C ALA A 249 -20.78 5.61 -57.41
N THR A 250 -20.14 5.48 -58.57
CA THR A 250 -20.76 5.79 -59.86
C THR A 250 -20.58 4.65 -60.86
N VAL A 251 -21.47 4.58 -61.86
CA VAL A 251 -21.36 3.66 -63.00
C VAL A 251 -21.66 4.34 -64.32
N THR A 252 -21.06 3.87 -65.40
CA THR A 252 -21.37 4.35 -66.74
C THR A 252 -22.46 3.49 -67.38
N ALA A 253 -23.53 4.14 -67.85
CA ALA A 253 -24.57 3.52 -68.64
C ALA A 253 -25.23 4.58 -69.54
N ASN A 254 -25.60 4.19 -70.76
CA ASN A 254 -26.25 5.07 -71.74
C ASN A 254 -25.42 6.34 -71.98
N ASP A 255 -24.10 6.16 -72.14
CA ASP A 255 -23.11 7.21 -72.37
C ASP A 255 -23.03 8.30 -71.26
N SER A 256 -23.63 8.06 -70.09
CA SER A 256 -23.63 8.97 -68.94
C SER A 256 -23.12 8.28 -67.67
N LEU A 257 -22.66 9.09 -66.70
CA LEU A 257 -22.21 8.61 -65.39
C LEU A 257 -23.34 8.75 -64.37
N TRP A 258 -23.73 7.66 -63.72
CA TRP A 258 -24.87 7.61 -62.81
C TRP A 258 -24.42 7.32 -61.38
N ASP A 259 -25.09 7.96 -60.42
CA ASP A 259 -24.93 7.61 -59.01
C ASP A 259 -25.34 6.14 -58.80
N ALA A 260 -24.48 5.41 -58.11
CA ALA A 260 -24.60 3.99 -57.83
C ALA A 260 -24.53 3.69 -56.34
N GLY A 261 -24.53 4.70 -55.47
CA GLY A 261 -24.63 4.54 -54.02
C GLY A 261 -25.98 3.96 -53.56
N PRO A 262 -26.09 3.53 -52.28
CA PRO A 262 -27.28 2.83 -51.76
C PRO A 262 -28.61 3.57 -52.00
N GLU A 263 -28.66 4.88 -51.83
CA GLU A 263 -29.86 5.68 -52.06
C GLU A 263 -30.26 5.73 -53.54
N ALA A 264 -29.28 5.85 -54.44
CA ALA A 264 -29.52 5.82 -55.88
C ALA A 264 -30.06 4.45 -56.31
N ARG A 265 -29.46 3.35 -55.82
CA ARG A 265 -29.95 1.98 -56.06
C ARG A 265 -31.41 1.81 -55.64
N MET A 266 -31.75 2.27 -54.43
CA MET A 266 -33.11 2.17 -53.90
C MET A 266 -34.13 2.95 -54.74
N ARG A 267 -33.77 4.17 -55.19
CA ARG A 267 -34.62 4.97 -56.08
C ARG A 267 -34.84 4.30 -57.43
N ILE A 268 -33.76 3.79 -58.03
CA ILE A 268 -33.79 3.06 -59.30
C ILE A 268 -34.68 1.82 -59.18
N ASP A 269 -34.46 0.98 -58.16
CA ASP A 269 -35.23 -0.23 -57.94
C ASP A 269 -36.72 0.06 -57.71
N SER A 270 -37.03 1.08 -56.91
CA SER A 270 -38.41 1.51 -56.65
C SER A 270 -39.12 1.97 -57.93
N THR A 271 -38.41 2.70 -58.80
CA THR A 271 -38.96 3.21 -60.05
C THR A 271 -39.19 2.10 -61.07
N ILE A 272 -38.21 1.19 -61.22
CA ILE A 272 -38.35 0.00 -62.08
C ILE A 272 -39.52 -0.86 -61.62
N LEU A 273 -39.68 -1.07 -60.30
CA LEU A 273 -40.77 -1.85 -59.73
C LEU A 273 -42.14 -1.19 -59.92
N ALA A 274 -42.22 0.13 -59.70
CA ALA A 274 -43.47 0.89 -59.89
C ALA A 274 -43.88 0.97 -61.36
N GLY A 275 -42.92 0.92 -62.29
CA GLY A 275 -43.17 1.05 -63.73
C GLY A 275 -43.61 2.46 -64.16
N VAL A 276 -43.47 3.45 -63.28
CA VAL A 276 -43.85 4.86 -63.52
C VAL A 276 -42.59 5.71 -63.46
N MET A 277 -42.22 6.35 -64.57
CA MET A 277 -41.03 7.21 -64.64
C MET A 277 -41.30 8.61 -64.08
N PRO A 278 -40.33 9.20 -63.35
CA PRO A 278 -40.36 10.61 -62.98
C PRO A 278 -40.18 11.51 -64.23
N PRO A 279 -40.46 12.82 -64.12
CA PRO A 279 -40.29 13.75 -65.24
C PRO A 279 -38.86 13.84 -65.79
N TYR A 280 -37.87 13.68 -64.90
CA TYR A 280 -36.44 13.66 -65.24
C TYR A 280 -35.65 12.78 -64.26
N TRP A 281 -34.45 12.39 -64.68
CA TRP A 281 -33.41 11.80 -63.84
C TRP A 281 -32.16 12.67 -63.87
N THR A 282 -31.50 12.87 -62.74
CA THR A 282 -30.24 13.61 -62.66
C THR A 282 -29.10 12.61 -62.57
N ASP A 283 -28.10 12.76 -63.45
CA ASP A 283 -26.91 11.92 -63.46
C ASP A 283 -25.87 12.40 -62.43
N ALA A 284 -24.77 11.66 -62.26
CA ALA A 284 -23.73 11.97 -61.27
C ALA A 284 -22.99 13.30 -61.54
N ASN A 285 -23.07 13.82 -62.76
CA ASN A 285 -22.51 15.11 -63.14
C ASN A 285 -23.52 16.26 -62.97
N ASN A 286 -24.66 15.99 -62.32
CA ASN A 286 -25.78 16.91 -62.15
C ASN A 286 -26.42 17.36 -63.48
N GLN A 287 -26.44 16.49 -64.50
CA GLN A 287 -27.16 16.74 -65.75
C GLN A 287 -28.53 16.05 -65.73
N ASP A 288 -29.57 16.80 -66.09
CA ASP A 288 -30.94 16.29 -66.12
C ASP A 288 -31.28 15.65 -67.47
N HIS A 289 -31.68 14.38 -67.41
CA HIS A 289 -32.11 13.57 -68.54
C HIS A 289 -33.64 13.48 -68.55
N ASN A 290 -34.27 14.17 -69.49
CA ASN A 290 -35.72 14.19 -69.67
C ASN A 290 -36.18 13.05 -70.60
N GLY A 291 -37.28 12.39 -70.27
CA GLY A 291 -37.91 11.40 -71.16
C GLY A 291 -37.21 10.03 -71.19
N MET A 292 -36.38 9.71 -70.19
CA MET A 292 -35.83 8.35 -70.05
C MET A 292 -36.95 7.31 -69.99
N THR A 293 -36.71 6.19 -70.63
CA THR A 293 -37.56 5.00 -70.59
C THR A 293 -37.20 4.10 -69.42
N ILE A 294 -38.14 3.23 -69.02
CA ILE A 294 -37.87 2.19 -68.01
C ILE A 294 -36.76 1.25 -68.46
N ASP A 295 -36.63 0.98 -69.77
CA ASP A 295 -35.59 0.09 -70.28
C ASP A 295 -34.20 0.73 -70.24
N GLU A 296 -34.07 2.03 -70.48
CA GLU A 296 -32.82 2.78 -70.24
C GLU A 296 -32.44 2.79 -68.76
N LEU A 297 -33.41 2.95 -67.85
CA LEU A 297 -33.17 2.86 -66.41
C LEU A 297 -32.73 1.45 -65.97
N LYS A 298 -33.27 0.39 -66.59
CA LYS A 298 -32.80 -0.99 -66.38
C LYS A 298 -31.36 -1.18 -66.85
N GLN A 299 -30.90 -0.48 -67.89
CA GLN A 299 -29.50 -0.51 -68.31
C GLN A 299 -28.58 0.09 -67.24
N VAL A 300 -28.98 1.21 -66.60
CA VAL A 300 -28.27 1.76 -65.43
C VAL A 300 -28.23 0.74 -64.29
N LYS A 301 -29.37 0.13 -63.94
CA LYS A 301 -29.41 -0.93 -62.91
C LYS A 301 -28.53 -2.13 -63.27
N ALA A 302 -28.47 -2.53 -64.53
CA ALA A 302 -27.61 -3.61 -65.00
C ALA A 302 -26.12 -3.26 -64.81
N ALA A 303 -25.72 -2.01 -65.10
CA ALA A 303 -24.36 -1.53 -64.85
C ALA A 303 -24.00 -1.53 -63.36
N ILE A 304 -24.92 -1.09 -62.47
CA ILE A 304 -24.74 -1.19 -61.01
C ILE A 304 -24.55 -2.64 -60.57
N ASN A 305 -25.39 -3.55 -61.06
CA ASN A 305 -25.27 -4.97 -60.73
C ASN A 305 -23.92 -5.54 -61.20
N LEU A 306 -23.46 -5.15 -62.40
CA LEU A 306 -22.15 -5.55 -62.94
C LEU A 306 -21.00 -5.04 -62.07
N GLN A 307 -21.05 -3.80 -61.59
CA GLN A 307 -20.05 -3.27 -60.66
C GLN A 307 -19.98 -4.10 -59.37
N GLY A 308 -21.14 -4.50 -58.81
CA GLY A 308 -21.20 -5.42 -57.68
C GLY A 308 -20.51 -6.76 -57.97
N PHE A 309 -20.71 -7.33 -59.16
CA PHE A 309 -19.99 -8.55 -59.58
C PHE A 309 -18.47 -8.34 -59.68
N VAL A 310 -18.01 -7.19 -60.19
CA VAL A 310 -16.57 -6.85 -60.26
C VAL A 310 -15.96 -6.78 -58.86
N ILE A 311 -16.63 -6.10 -57.92
CA ILE A 311 -16.19 -6.02 -56.52
C ILE A 311 -16.09 -7.44 -55.90
N HIS A 312 -17.10 -8.27 -56.12
CA HIS A 312 -17.09 -9.67 -55.65
C HIS A 312 -15.97 -10.50 -56.27
N ASP A 313 -15.75 -10.39 -57.58
CA ASP A 313 -14.70 -11.15 -58.27
C ASP A 313 -13.32 -10.77 -57.75
N LYS A 314 -13.09 -9.48 -57.57
CA LYS A 314 -11.88 -8.93 -56.98
C LYS A 314 -11.65 -9.39 -55.55
N GLN A 315 -12.71 -9.42 -54.73
CA GLN A 315 -12.62 -9.97 -53.38
C GLN A 315 -12.15 -11.44 -53.40
N ARG A 316 -12.70 -12.27 -54.31
CA ARG A 316 -12.28 -13.68 -54.44
C ARG A 316 -10.82 -13.77 -54.86
N LYS A 317 -10.40 -12.96 -55.83
CA LYS A 317 -9.01 -12.90 -56.29
C LYS A 317 -8.06 -12.54 -55.15
N MET A 318 -8.35 -11.49 -54.38
CA MET A 318 -7.52 -11.10 -53.23
C MET A 318 -7.43 -12.20 -52.17
N LYS A 319 -8.54 -12.88 -51.86
CA LYS A 319 -8.51 -14.03 -50.93
C LYS A 319 -7.64 -15.16 -51.46
N GLN A 320 -7.74 -15.47 -52.74
CA GLN A 320 -6.92 -16.50 -53.38
C GLN A 320 -5.43 -16.11 -53.42
N GLU A 321 -5.12 -14.84 -53.69
CA GLU A 321 -3.75 -14.31 -53.63
C GLU A 321 -3.18 -14.47 -52.21
N VAL A 322 -3.91 -14.03 -51.19
CA VAL A 322 -3.52 -14.22 -49.77
C VAL A 322 -3.33 -15.70 -49.42
N ASP A 323 -4.21 -16.58 -49.90
CA ASP A 323 -4.11 -18.03 -49.63
C ASP A 323 -2.87 -18.66 -50.25
N ASN A 324 -2.47 -18.20 -51.44
CA ASN A 324 -1.30 -18.69 -52.16
C ASN A 324 0.03 -18.16 -51.61
N LEU A 325 0.03 -17.15 -50.75
CA LEU A 325 1.25 -16.67 -50.10
C LEU A 325 1.70 -17.65 -49.01
N GLU A 326 2.95 -18.10 -49.09
CA GLU A 326 3.51 -19.10 -48.18
C GLU A 326 4.23 -18.48 -46.98
N SER A 327 4.83 -17.29 -47.15
CA SER A 327 5.60 -16.62 -46.09
C SER A 327 4.74 -15.65 -45.29
N PHE A 328 5.00 -15.61 -43.99
CA PHE A 328 4.38 -14.68 -43.06
C PHE A 328 4.52 -13.22 -43.52
N GLU A 329 5.74 -12.81 -43.88
CA GLU A 329 6.03 -11.43 -44.30
C GLU A 329 5.30 -11.04 -45.58
N ALA A 330 5.16 -11.97 -46.54
CA ALA A 330 4.43 -11.67 -47.77
C ALA A 330 2.94 -11.48 -47.50
N VAL A 331 2.34 -12.29 -46.62
CA VAL A 331 0.92 -12.12 -46.23
C VAL A 331 0.73 -10.81 -45.46
N LEU A 332 1.64 -10.49 -44.54
CA LEU A 332 1.58 -9.26 -43.76
C LEU A 332 1.66 -8.02 -44.64
N ALA A 333 2.53 -8.05 -45.65
CA ALA A 333 2.72 -6.96 -46.61
C ALA A 333 1.61 -6.85 -47.67
N PHE A 334 0.65 -7.78 -47.74
CA PHE A 334 -0.42 -7.73 -48.72
C PHE A 334 -1.30 -6.49 -48.49
N ASN A 335 -1.39 -5.63 -49.51
CA ASN A 335 -2.12 -4.36 -49.45
C ASN A 335 -3.52 -4.52 -50.04
N VAL A 336 -4.55 -4.31 -49.21
CA VAL A 336 -5.96 -4.41 -49.62
C VAL A 336 -6.47 -3.10 -50.24
N GLU A 337 -6.00 -1.94 -49.77
CA GLU A 337 -6.51 -0.61 -50.14
C GLU A 337 -6.01 -0.09 -51.50
N GLN A 338 -4.79 -0.45 -51.92
CA GLN A 338 -4.23 0.00 -53.21
C GLN A 338 -4.78 -0.75 -54.43
N GLN A 339 -5.71 -1.67 -54.21
CA GLN A 339 -6.36 -2.40 -55.27
C GLN A 339 -7.52 -1.53 -55.80
N THR A 340 -7.29 -0.71 -56.84
CA THR A 340 -8.32 0.13 -57.49
C THR A 340 -9.36 -0.70 -58.24
N VAL A 341 -10.66 -0.52 -57.94
CA VAL A 341 -11.78 -1.21 -58.62
C VAL A 341 -11.84 -0.82 -60.10
#